data_AF-A0A8T2JN20-F1
#
_entry.id   AF-A0A8T2JN20-F1
#
_cell.length_a   1.000
_cell.length_b   1.000
_cell.length_c   1.000
_cell.angle_alpha   90.00
_cell.angle_beta   90.00
_cell.angle_gamma   90.00
#
_symmetry.space_group_name_H-M   'P 1'
#
loop_
_entity.id
_entity.type
_entity.pdbx_description
1 polymer ?
#
loop_
_entity_poly.entity_id
_entity_poly.type
_entity_poly.pdbx_seq_one_letter_code
_entity_poly.pdbx_strand_id
1 'polypeptide(L)'
;MNAQLPFAVVGSMEEVKIGNKMVKARQYPWGIVQVENENHCDFVNLREMMICTNMEDLREQTHLQHYELYRRRKLEEMGFQDMGPGDKPSAGNL
;
A
#
# COMPACT_ATOMS: atom_id res chain seq x y z
N MET A 1 -8.85 -12.75 -1.69
CA MET A 1 -8.03 -11.60 -2.13
C MET A 1 -6.62 -11.99 -2.58
N ASN A 2 -5.93 -12.95 -1.93
CA ASN A 2 -4.56 -13.32 -2.29
C ASN A 2 -4.38 -14.03 -3.65
N ALA A 3 -5.46 -14.52 -4.29
CA ALA A 3 -5.37 -15.23 -5.57
C ALA A 3 -5.12 -14.31 -6.77
N GLN A 4 -5.29 -12.99 -6.63
CA GLN A 4 -5.10 -12.00 -7.69
C GLN A 4 -3.78 -11.21 -7.56
N LEU A 5 -2.94 -11.56 -6.59
CA LEU A 5 -1.64 -10.92 -6.39
C LEU A 5 -0.54 -11.72 -7.12
N PRO A 6 0.41 -11.07 -7.80
CA PRO A 6 0.53 -9.62 -8.01
C PRO A 6 -0.39 -9.09 -9.13
N PHE A 7 -0.89 -7.87 -8.97
CA PHE A 7 -1.74 -7.21 -9.99
C PHE A 7 -0.92 -6.79 -11.22
N ALA A 8 -1.36 -7.15 -12.42
CA ALA A 8 -0.80 -6.70 -13.68
C ALA A 8 -1.43 -5.37 -14.10
N VAL A 9 -0.83 -4.25 -13.67
CA VAL A 9 -1.42 -2.90 -13.84
C VAL A 9 -0.82 -2.10 -14.98
N VAL A 10 -1.67 -1.27 -15.62
CA VAL A 10 -1.26 -0.27 -16.60
C VAL A 10 -1.72 1.10 -16.09
N GLY A 11 -0.82 2.09 -16.07
CA GLY A 11 -1.14 3.47 -15.71
C GLY A 11 -1.10 4.40 -16.91
N SER A 12 -2.01 5.37 -16.95
CA SER A 12 -1.99 6.50 -17.89
C SER A 12 -2.72 7.71 -17.30
N MET A 13 -2.21 8.92 -17.60
CA MET A 13 -2.93 10.18 -17.38
C MET A 13 -3.59 10.71 -18.65
N GLU A 14 -3.23 10.15 -19.82
CA GLU A 14 -3.76 10.57 -21.11
C GLU A 14 -5.13 9.94 -21.34
N GLU A 15 -6.06 10.75 -21.88
CA GLU A 15 -7.39 10.30 -22.25
C GLU A 15 -7.53 10.23 -23.78
N VAL A 16 -8.08 9.12 -24.25
CA VAL A 16 -8.34 8.88 -25.67
C VAL A 16 -9.84 8.68 -25.87
N LYS A 17 -10.39 9.27 -26.93
CA LYS A 17 -11.80 9.07 -27.29
C LYS A 17 -11.99 7.69 -27.93
N ILE A 18 -12.72 6.80 -27.27
CA ILE A 18 -13.09 5.49 -27.79
C ILE A 18 -14.63 5.43 -27.88
N GLY A 19 -15.14 5.38 -29.12
CA GLY A 19 -16.57 5.54 -29.37
C GLY A 19 -17.06 6.92 -28.93
N ASN A 20 -17.95 6.95 -27.93
CA ASN A 20 -18.52 8.19 -27.38
C ASN A 20 -18.05 8.51 -25.95
N LYS A 21 -17.00 7.86 -25.45
CA LYS A 21 -16.45 8.08 -24.11
C LYS A 21 -14.98 8.47 -24.18
N MET A 22 -14.57 9.38 -23.30
CA MET A 22 -13.16 9.62 -23.00
C MET A 22 -12.71 8.59 -21.97
N VAL A 23 -11.63 7.86 -22.25
CA VAL A 23 -11.11 6.84 -21.34
C VAL A 23 -9.61 7.02 -21.17
N LYS A 24 -9.11 6.77 -19.96
CA LYS A 24 -7.66 6.76 -19.70
C LYS A 24 -7.03 5.57 -20.41
N ALA A 25 -6.05 5.83 -21.26
CA ALA A 25 -5.46 4.80 -22.10
C ALA A 25 -4.01 5.13 -22.47
N ARG A 26 -3.27 4.10 -22.90
CA ARG A 26 -1.96 4.25 -23.57
C ARG A 26 -2.13 3.94 -25.04
N GLN A 27 -1.81 4.91 -25.90
CA GLN A 27 -1.89 4.74 -27.35
C GLN A 27 -0.53 4.39 -27.95
N TYR A 28 -0.53 3.34 -28.77
CA TYR A 28 0.63 2.88 -29.53
C TYR A 28 0.28 2.75 -31.01
N PRO A 29 1.27 2.71 -31.92
CA PRO A 29 1.02 2.47 -33.34
C PRO A 29 0.27 1.16 -33.64
N TRP A 30 0.40 0.15 -32.76
CA TRP A 30 -0.23 -1.16 -32.90
C TRP A 30 -1.54 -1.32 -32.12
N GLY A 31 -1.99 -0.32 -31.36
CA GLY A 31 -3.23 -0.41 -30.61
C GLY A 31 -3.32 0.49 -29.39
N ILE A 32 -4.44 0.37 -28.67
CA ILE A 32 -4.75 1.20 -27.51
C ILE A 32 -5.01 0.30 -26.30
N VAL A 33 -4.25 0.51 -25.24
CA VAL A 33 -4.44 -0.19 -23.96
C VAL A 33 -5.26 0.70 -23.03
N GLN A 34 -6.52 0.35 -22.87
CA GLN A 34 -7.45 1.02 -21.93
C GLN A 34 -7.13 0.62 -20.48
N VAL A 35 -6.96 1.61 -19.60
CA VAL A 35 -6.57 1.39 -18.19
C VAL A 35 -7.72 0.78 -17.38
N GLU A 36 -8.97 1.18 -17.61
CA GLU A 36 -10.11 0.69 -16.83
C GLU A 36 -10.79 -0.56 -17.44
N ASN A 37 -10.16 -1.17 -18.45
CA ASN A 37 -10.67 -2.40 -19.05
C ASN A 37 -10.01 -3.62 -18.39
N GLU A 38 -10.82 -4.42 -17.70
CA GLU A 38 -10.37 -5.63 -16.97
C GLU A 38 -9.73 -6.69 -17.89
N ASN A 39 -10.03 -6.68 -19.19
CA ASN A 39 -9.38 -7.58 -20.14
C ASN A 39 -7.95 -7.14 -20.50
N HIS A 40 -7.56 -5.91 -20.16
CA HIS A 40 -6.24 -5.36 -20.47
C HIS A 40 -5.31 -5.32 -19.26
N CYS A 41 -5.84 -5.02 -18.07
CA CYS A 41 -5.05 -4.94 -16.85
C CYS A 41 -5.92 -5.00 -15.59
N ASP A 42 -5.29 -5.28 -14.45
CA ASP A 42 -5.95 -5.45 -13.15
C ASP A 42 -6.18 -4.12 -12.40
N PHE A 43 -6.16 -2.98 -13.08
CA PHE A 43 -6.26 -1.66 -12.43
C PHE A 43 -7.57 -1.50 -11.63
N VAL A 44 -8.68 -2.03 -12.15
CA VAL A 44 -9.98 -1.98 -11.46
C VAL A 44 -9.93 -2.76 -10.14
N ASN A 45 -9.38 -3.98 -10.17
CA ASN A 45 -9.20 -4.84 -9.00
C ASN A 45 -8.26 -4.20 -7.96
N LEU A 46 -7.15 -3.60 -8.40
CA LEU A 46 -6.23 -2.87 -7.52
C LEU A 46 -6.94 -1.69 -6.83
N ARG A 47 -7.69 -0.89 -7.61
CA ARG A 47 -8.39 0.30 -7.10
C ARG A 47 -9.44 -0.09 -6.04
N GLU A 48 -10.23 -1.12 -6.32
CA GLU A 48 -11.24 -1.62 -5.38
C GLU A 48 -10.59 -2.14 -4.09
N MET A 49 -9.55 -2.95 -4.21
CA MET A 49 -8.82 -3.47 -3.05
C MET A 49 -8.22 -2.35 -2.20
N MET A 50 -7.54 -1.37 -2.80
CA MET A 50 -6.88 -0.29 -2.04
C MET A 50 -7.86 0.68 -1.39
N ILE A 51 -8.93 1.07 -2.10
CA ILE A 51 -9.79 2.19 -1.68
C ILE A 51 -11.05 1.70 -0.98
N CYS A 52 -11.67 0.63 -1.47
CA CYS A 52 -13.01 0.23 -1.02
C CYS A 52 -12.97 -0.84 0.06
N THR A 53 -11.96 -1.73 0.06
CA THR A 53 -11.97 -2.90 0.95
C THR A 53 -10.91 -2.87 2.04
N ASN A 54 -9.68 -2.45 1.75
CA ASN A 54 -8.55 -2.71 2.67
C ASN A 54 -7.94 -1.44 3.30
N MET A 55 -8.47 -0.25 3.05
CA MET A 55 -7.82 0.98 3.52
C MET A 55 -7.67 1.03 5.04
N GLU A 56 -8.71 0.62 5.78
CA GLU A 56 -8.68 0.60 7.24
C GLU A 56 -7.72 -0.46 7.77
N ASP A 57 -7.78 -1.68 7.23
CA ASP A 57 -6.87 -2.78 7.58
C ASP A 57 -5.41 -2.40 7.32
N LEU A 58 -5.10 -1.77 6.17
CA LEU A 58 -3.75 -1.31 5.85
C LEU A 58 -3.26 -0.26 6.85
N ARG A 59 -4.14 0.67 7.28
CA ARG A 59 -3.83 1.66 8.32
C ARG A 59 -3.56 0.97 9.66
N GLU A 60 -4.41 0.03 10.04
CA GLU A 60 -4.29 -0.70 11.30
C GLU A 60 -3.00 -1.53 11.36
N GLN A 61 -2.68 -2.30 10.31
CA GLN A 61 -1.42 -3.06 10.22
C GLN A 61 -0.20 -2.14 10.28
N THR A 62 -0.27 -0.99 9.63
CA THR A 62 0.79 0.03 9.70
C THR A 62 0.99 0.53 11.13
N HIS A 63 -0.08 0.75 11.87
CA HIS A 63 0.02 1.22 13.26
C HIS A 63 0.46 0.11 14.22
N LEU A 64 -0.24 -1.02 14.23
CA LEU A 64 -0.06 -2.07 15.24
C LEU A 64 1.18 -2.92 15.02
N GLN A 65 1.66 -3.06 13.78
CA GLN A 65 2.85 -3.86 13.49
C GLN A 65 4.04 -2.98 13.11
N HIS A 66 3.93 -2.22 12.02
CA HIS A 66 5.09 -1.52 11.46
C HIS A 66 5.56 -0.39 12.37
N TYR A 67 4.64 0.44 12.86
CA TYR A 67 4.96 1.52 13.78
C TYR A 67 5.38 0.99 15.15
N GLU A 68 4.66 0.04 15.75
CA GLU A 68 5.05 -0.50 17.08
C GLU A 68 6.40 -1.22 17.06
N LEU A 69 6.73 -1.96 15.98
CA LEU A 69 8.04 -2.57 15.82
C LEU A 69 9.15 -1.50 15.76
N TYR A 70 8.93 -0.44 14.99
CA TYR A 70 9.86 0.69 14.92
C TYR A 70 9.98 1.40 16.27
N ARG A 71 8.84 1.67 16.93
CA ARG A 71 8.76 2.34 18.23
C ARG A 71 9.57 1.60 19.28
N ARG A 72 9.39 0.28 19.40
CA ARG A 72 10.14 -0.55 20.36
C ARG A 72 11.65 -0.46 20.12
N ARG A 73 12.09 -0.68 18.88
CA ARG A 73 13.51 -0.58 18.52
C ARG A 73 14.09 0.79 18.83
N LYS A 74 13.34 1.86 18.57
CA LYS A 74 13.79 3.23 18.87
C LYS A 74 13.87 3.53 20.36
N LEU A 75 12.94 3.02 21.15
CA LEU A 75 12.99 3.17 22.61
C LEU A 75 14.19 2.42 23.19
N GLU A 76 14.47 1.21 22.70
CA GLU A 76 15.66 0.45 23.09
C GLU A 76 16.97 1.21 22.74
N GLU A 77 17.07 1.78 21.54
CA GLU A 77 18.21 2.63 21.14
C GLU A 77 18.39 3.86 22.04
N MET A 78 17.28 4.42 22.53
CA MET A 78 17.28 5.56 23.45
C MET A 78 17.53 5.15 24.93
N GLY A 79 17.74 3.86 25.20
CA GLY A 79 17.99 3.34 26.55
C GLY A 79 16.72 3.09 27.38
N PHE A 80 15.53 3.22 26.79
CA PHE A 80 14.28 2.83 27.43
C PHE A 80 14.04 1.34 27.16
N GLN A 81 14.44 0.49 28.11
CA GLN A 81 14.02 -0.91 28.14
C GLN A 81 12.66 -1.02 28.82
N ASP A 82 11.77 -1.85 28.29
CA ASP A 82 10.50 -2.23 28.95
C ASP A 82 10.83 -3.00 30.23
N MET A 83 11.04 -2.27 31.33
CA MET A 83 11.20 -2.85 32.66
C MET A 83 9.87 -3.46 33.08
N GLY A 84 9.81 -4.78 33.21
CA GLY A 84 8.72 -5.44 33.92
C GLY A 84 8.65 -4.95 35.37
N PRO A 85 7.52 -5.13 36.07
CA PRO A 85 7.38 -4.75 37.47
C PRO A 85 8.31 -5.62 38.34
N GLY A 86 9.58 -5.24 38.44
CA GLY A 86 10.63 -6.03 39.08
C GLY A 86 12.06 -5.65 38.67
N ASP A 87 12.28 -5.06 37.50
CA ASP A 87 13.64 -4.70 37.07
C ASP A 87 14.04 -3.29 37.53
N LYS A 88 15.20 -3.20 38.21
CA LYS A 88 15.76 -1.95 38.73
C LYS A 88 16.28 -1.10 37.57
N PRO A 89 16.05 0.23 37.55
CA PRO A 89 16.62 1.12 36.54
C PRO A 89 18.14 1.00 36.57
N SER A 90 18.73 0.37 35.55
CA SER A 90 20.14 0.56 35.28
C SER A 90 20.26 1.98 34.74
N ALA A 91 20.68 2.89 35.62
CA ALA A 91 21.03 4.25 35.22
C ALA A 91 22.00 4.17 34.04
N GLY A 92 21.52 4.56 32.86
CA GLY A 92 22.40 4.81 31.73
C GLY A 92 23.33 5.94 32.13
N ASN A 93 24.63 5.66 32.14
CA ASN A 93 25.66 6.66 32.42
C ASN A 93 25.52 7.84 31.45
N LEU A 94 25.09 8.97 31.99
CA LEU A 94 25.45 10.31 31.53
C LEU A 94 26.71 10.74 32.27
#